data_AF-L5JPR8-F1
#
_entry.id   AF-L5JPR8-F1
#
_cell.length_a   1.000
_cell.length_b   1.000
_cell.length_c   1.000
_cell.angle_alpha   90.00
_cell.angle_beta   90.00
_cell.angle_gamma   90.00
#
_symmetry.space_group_name_H-M   'P 1'
#
loop_
_entity.id
_entity.type
_entity.pdbx_description
1 polymer ?
#
loop_
_entity_poly.entity_id
_entity_poly.type
_entity_poly.pdbx_seq_one_letter_code
_entity_poly.pdbx_strand_id
1 'polypeptide(L)'
;MAEVEGVINGTYDYTQLQGDTGPLVYPAGFVYIFMGLYYATAQGTDIRMAQHIFAGLYLATLLLVFLIYHQTCKVPPFVFFFMCCASYRVHSIFVLRLFNDPVAMALLFLSINLLLAQRWGWGCCCFSLAVSVKMNVLLFAPGLLFLLLTQFGLRGALPKLGICAVLQVVLGLPFLLENPVGYLSRSFDLGRQFLFRWTVNWRFLPEALFLHRAFHLALLATHLIMLLLFVLCKWHSRSLHYQFYVWYFHTLPYLLWATPARRLTHLLRLLVLGLIELSWNTYPSTSCSSAALHVCHAVILLQLWLGPQPFPKSIQHSKKAH
;
A
#
# COMPACT_ATOMS: atom_id res chain seq x y z
N MET A 1 -7.91 16.88 12.75
CA MET A 1 -6.80 17.61 12.10
C MET A 1 -5.90 18.34 13.13
N ALA A 2 -6.07 18.08 14.43
CA ALA A 2 -5.31 18.73 15.51
C ALA A 2 -3.78 18.59 15.37
N GLU A 3 -3.29 17.47 14.85
CA GLU A 3 -1.86 17.24 14.60
C GLU A 3 -1.23 18.31 13.68
N VAL A 4 -2.01 18.91 12.79
CA VAL A 4 -1.55 19.94 11.84
C VAL A 4 -1.64 21.34 12.42
N GLU A 5 -2.52 21.55 13.40
CA GLU A 5 -2.70 22.84 14.07
C GLU A 5 -1.42 23.28 14.79
N GLY A 6 -0.66 22.34 15.37
CA GLY A 6 0.66 22.63 15.93
C GLY A 6 1.63 23.24 14.90
N VAL A 7 1.62 22.75 13.66
CA VAL A 7 2.47 23.28 12.58
C VAL A 7 1.97 24.65 12.11
N ILE A 8 0.64 24.84 12.04
CA ILE A 8 0.02 26.13 11.72
C ILE A 8 0.40 27.19 12.77
N ASN A 9 0.54 26.78 14.03
CA ASN A 9 0.97 27.64 15.14
C ASN A 9 2.49 27.87 15.19
N GLY A 10 3.25 27.37 14.23
CA GLY A 10 4.70 27.59 14.10
C GLY A 10 5.59 26.52 14.74
N THR A 11 5.02 25.42 15.24
CA THR A 11 5.82 24.32 15.81
C THR A 11 6.29 23.38 14.72
N TYR A 12 7.60 23.39 14.43
CA TYR A 12 8.24 22.47 13.47
C TYR A 12 8.96 21.29 14.13
N ASP A 13 8.96 21.21 15.47
CA ASP A 13 9.50 20.06 16.19
C ASP A 13 8.47 18.92 16.26
N TYR A 14 8.73 17.85 15.48
CA TYR A 14 7.89 16.65 15.41
C TYR A 14 7.67 15.95 16.75
N THR A 15 8.55 16.17 17.74
CA THR A 15 8.38 15.56 19.06
C THR A 15 7.24 16.19 19.88
N GLN A 16 6.84 17.41 19.52
CA GLN A 16 5.80 18.20 20.19
C GLN A 16 4.45 18.13 19.45
N LEU A 17 4.44 17.65 18.21
CA LEU A 17 3.24 17.51 17.39
C LEU A 17 2.44 16.27 17.81
N GLN A 18 1.21 16.49 18.27
CA GLN A 18 0.30 15.43 18.69
C GLN A 18 -1.16 15.83 18.45
N GLY A 19 -2.03 14.84 18.31
CA GLY A 19 -3.48 15.00 18.30
C GLY A 19 -4.15 14.06 19.28
N ASP A 20 -5.48 13.99 19.21
CA ASP A 20 -6.30 13.17 20.13
C ASP A 20 -5.97 11.68 20.06
N THR A 21 -5.41 11.22 18.94
CA THR A 21 -5.01 9.83 18.69
C THR A 21 -3.56 9.54 19.05
N GLY A 22 -2.82 10.53 19.55
CA GLY A 22 -1.42 10.41 19.94
C GLY A 22 -0.47 11.27 19.10
N PRO A 23 0.85 11.00 19.16
CA PRO A 23 1.86 11.80 18.48
C PRO A 23 1.80 11.67 16.96
N LEU A 24 2.18 12.75 16.27
CA LEU A 24 2.32 12.75 14.81
C LEU A 24 3.43 11.80 14.38
N VAL A 25 3.08 10.86 13.50
CA VAL A 25 3.94 9.74 13.07
C VAL A 25 3.91 9.51 11.57
N TYR A 26 3.44 10.51 10.85
CA TYR A 26 3.38 10.52 9.40
C TYR A 26 4.44 11.49 8.87
N PRO A 27 5.05 11.26 7.70
CA PRO A 27 6.04 12.18 7.17
C PRO A 27 5.42 13.51 6.70
N ALA A 28 6.27 14.47 6.32
CA ALA A 28 5.88 15.85 6.04
C ALA A 28 4.76 16.03 4.98
N GLY A 29 4.66 15.13 4.00
CA GLY A 29 3.60 15.19 2.99
C GLY A 29 2.20 15.07 3.57
N PHE A 30 2.03 14.30 4.65
CA PHE A 30 0.77 14.26 5.39
C PHE A 30 0.40 15.63 5.95
N VAL A 31 1.35 16.30 6.60
CA VAL A 31 1.13 17.62 7.22
C VAL A 31 0.65 18.62 6.18
N TYR A 32 1.32 18.74 5.03
CA TYR A 32 0.93 19.71 4.00
C TYR A 32 -0.44 19.43 3.40
N ILE A 33 -0.77 18.17 3.13
CA ILE A 33 -2.08 17.81 2.56
C ILE A 33 -3.19 18.09 3.56
N PHE A 34 -3.00 17.72 4.82
CA PHE A 34 -4.00 17.94 5.86
C PHE A 34 -4.06 19.41 6.31
N MET A 35 -3.01 20.20 6.09
CA MET A 35 -3.03 21.67 6.24
C MET A 35 -3.92 22.29 5.16
N GLY A 36 -3.78 21.84 3.91
CA GLY A 36 -4.68 22.24 2.83
C GLY A 36 -6.15 21.87 3.13
N LEU A 37 -6.39 20.65 3.64
CA LEU A 37 -7.73 20.23 4.06
C LEU A 37 -8.27 21.05 5.23
N TYR A 38 -7.42 21.42 6.19
CA TYR A 38 -7.79 22.24 7.33
C TYR A 38 -8.32 23.61 6.87
N TYR A 39 -7.60 24.29 5.97
CA TYR A 39 -8.08 25.56 5.43
C TYR A 39 -9.31 25.40 4.54
N ALA A 40 -9.39 24.34 3.74
CA ALA A 40 -10.52 24.09 2.86
C ALA A 40 -11.83 23.76 3.60
N THR A 41 -11.75 23.26 4.83
CA THR A 41 -12.91 22.82 5.63
C THR A 41 -13.26 23.79 6.76
N ALA A 42 -12.95 25.08 6.57
CA ALA A 42 -13.15 26.12 7.59
C ALA A 42 -12.55 25.70 8.94
N GLN A 43 -11.24 25.43 8.96
CA GLN A 43 -10.48 25.00 10.13
C GLN A 43 -10.91 23.63 10.69
N GLY A 44 -11.42 22.74 9.83
CA GLY A 44 -11.86 21.40 10.22
C GLY A 44 -13.30 21.32 10.75
N THR A 45 -14.08 22.39 10.68
CA THR A 45 -15.47 22.42 11.16
C THR A 45 -16.46 21.89 10.13
N ASP A 46 -16.20 22.09 8.83
CA ASP A 46 -17.07 21.60 7.75
C ASP A 46 -16.73 20.15 7.35
N ILE A 47 -17.31 19.22 8.09
CA ILE A 47 -17.17 17.78 7.84
C ILE A 47 -17.76 17.40 6.48
N ARG A 48 -18.84 18.05 6.01
CA ARG A 48 -19.49 17.68 4.74
C ARG A 48 -18.59 18.01 3.56
N MET A 49 -17.95 19.18 3.58
CA MET A 49 -16.93 19.53 2.58
C MET A 49 -15.81 18.50 2.56
N ALA A 50 -15.30 18.09 3.73
CA ALA A 50 -14.28 17.05 3.83
C ALA A 50 -14.74 15.72 3.21
N GLN A 51 -15.98 15.30 3.48
CA GLN A 51 -16.57 14.09 2.91
C GLN A 51 -16.71 14.17 1.39
N HIS A 52 -17.09 15.32 0.83
CA HIS A 52 -17.15 15.50 -0.62
C HIS A 52 -15.77 15.42 -1.28
N ILE A 53 -14.76 16.05 -0.68
CA ILE A 53 -13.37 15.95 -1.15
C ILE A 53 -12.91 14.49 -1.17
N PHE A 54 -13.17 13.75 -0.08
CA PHE A 54 -12.79 12.34 0.02
C PHE A 54 -13.61 11.41 -0.86
N ALA A 55 -14.88 11.75 -1.15
CA ALA A 55 -15.68 11.04 -2.14
C ALA A 55 -15.09 11.23 -3.56
N GLY A 56 -14.66 12.45 -3.90
CA GLY A 56 -13.91 12.73 -5.13
C GLY A 56 -12.61 11.92 -5.20
N LEU A 57 -11.84 11.89 -4.11
CA LEU A 57 -10.62 11.08 -3.99
C LEU A 57 -10.89 9.58 -4.17
N TYR A 58 -12.01 9.07 -3.65
CA TYR A 58 -12.44 7.69 -3.84
C TYR A 58 -12.70 7.37 -5.31
N LEU A 59 -13.48 8.20 -5.99
CA LEU A 59 -13.77 8.03 -7.42
C LEU A 59 -12.50 8.12 -8.28
N ALA A 60 -11.59 9.06 -7.96
CA ALA A 60 -10.30 9.16 -8.61
C ALA A 60 -9.44 7.91 -8.39
N THR A 61 -9.44 7.36 -7.17
CA THR A 61 -8.71 6.13 -6.84
C THR A 61 -9.27 4.94 -7.65
N LEU A 62 -10.59 4.77 -7.71
CA LEU A 62 -11.22 3.74 -8.53
C LEU A 62 -10.85 3.88 -10.01
N LEU A 63 -10.89 5.10 -10.55
CA LEU A 63 -10.49 5.36 -11.93
C LEU A 63 -9.03 4.93 -12.18
N LEU A 64 -8.10 5.30 -11.30
CA LEU A 64 -6.69 4.91 -11.41
C LEU A 64 -6.49 3.40 -11.39
N VAL A 65 -7.24 2.67 -10.54
CA VAL A 65 -7.22 1.20 -10.51
C VAL A 65 -7.77 0.62 -11.81
N PHE A 66 -8.88 1.15 -12.31
CA PHE A 66 -9.50 0.67 -13.55
C PHE A 66 -8.60 0.89 -14.77
N LEU A 67 -7.87 2.01 -14.82
CA LEU A 67 -6.87 2.27 -15.86
C LEU A 67 -5.75 1.20 -15.85
N ILE A 68 -5.27 0.79 -14.68
CA ILE A 68 -4.28 -0.29 -14.55
C ILE A 68 -4.85 -1.61 -15.07
N TYR A 69 -6.09 -1.94 -14.71
CA TYR A 69 -6.74 -3.17 -15.16
C TYR A 69 -6.97 -3.19 -16.67
N HIS A 70 -7.38 -2.05 -17.23
CA HIS A 70 -7.54 -1.87 -18.66
C HIS A 70 -6.20 -2.06 -19.39
N GLN A 71 -5.12 -1.44 -18.92
CA GLN A 71 -3.80 -1.58 -19.54
C GLN A 71 -3.22 -2.99 -19.43
N THR A 72 -3.53 -3.72 -18.36
CA THR A 72 -2.97 -5.07 -18.14
C THR A 72 -3.78 -6.17 -18.83
N CYS A 73 -5.04 -5.91 -19.22
CA CYS A 73 -5.96 -6.87 -19.83
C CYS A 73 -6.10 -8.21 -19.07
N LYS A 74 -5.80 -8.23 -17.76
CA LYS A 74 -5.86 -9.46 -16.94
C LYS A 74 -7.18 -9.65 -16.24
N VAL A 75 -7.89 -8.57 -15.92
CA VAL A 75 -9.09 -8.60 -15.08
C VAL A 75 -10.34 -8.49 -15.96
N PRO A 76 -11.32 -9.40 -15.85
CA PRO A 76 -12.57 -9.32 -16.60
C PRO A 76 -13.41 -8.08 -16.22
N PRO A 77 -14.12 -7.45 -17.16
CA PRO A 77 -14.88 -6.23 -16.91
C PRO A 77 -15.96 -6.33 -15.81
N PHE A 78 -16.58 -7.49 -15.63
CA PHE A 78 -17.62 -7.66 -14.60
C PHE A 78 -17.09 -7.50 -13.16
N VAL A 79 -15.77 -7.64 -12.95
CA VAL A 79 -15.13 -7.42 -11.64
C VAL A 79 -15.22 -5.95 -11.22
N PHE A 80 -15.26 -5.01 -12.16
CA PHE A 80 -15.39 -3.58 -11.85
C PHE A 80 -16.67 -3.27 -11.07
N PHE A 81 -17.79 -3.93 -11.41
CA PHE A 81 -19.05 -3.79 -10.70
C PHE A 81 -18.91 -4.17 -9.22
N PHE A 82 -18.31 -5.33 -8.94
CA PHE A 82 -18.05 -5.76 -7.57
C PHE A 82 -17.10 -4.82 -6.84
N MET A 83 -16.11 -4.25 -7.50
CA MET A 83 -15.21 -3.30 -6.85
C MET A 83 -15.89 -1.99 -6.45
N CYS A 84 -16.83 -1.49 -7.27
CA CYS A 84 -17.61 -0.31 -6.93
C CYS A 84 -18.61 -0.57 -5.79
N CYS A 85 -19.25 -1.74 -5.76
CA CYS A 85 -20.41 -1.98 -4.90
C CYS A 85 -20.12 -2.85 -3.66
N ALA A 86 -19.09 -3.71 -3.68
CA ALA A 86 -18.98 -4.79 -2.69
C ALA A 86 -18.37 -4.37 -1.36
N SER A 87 -17.60 -3.27 -1.28
CA SER A 87 -16.81 -3.01 -0.08
C SER A 87 -17.32 -1.87 0.80
N TYR A 88 -18.23 -2.20 1.72
CA TYR A 88 -18.69 -1.27 2.76
C TYR A 88 -17.53 -0.64 3.55
N ARG A 89 -16.49 -1.43 3.82
CA ARG A 89 -15.31 -0.98 4.56
C ARG A 89 -14.51 0.08 3.83
N VAL A 90 -14.29 -0.08 2.53
CA VAL A 90 -13.55 0.91 1.74
C VAL A 90 -14.33 2.23 1.69
N HIS A 91 -15.64 2.19 1.45
CA HIS A 91 -16.49 3.38 1.50
C HIS A 91 -16.43 4.07 2.86
N SER A 92 -16.44 3.30 3.96
CA SER A 92 -16.29 3.84 5.32
C SER A 92 -14.92 4.49 5.53
N ILE A 93 -13.83 3.89 5.06
CA ILE A 93 -12.48 4.45 5.23
C ILE A 93 -12.33 5.77 4.48
N PHE A 94 -12.83 5.85 3.24
CA PHE A 94 -12.77 7.06 2.44
C PHE A 94 -13.72 8.13 2.97
N VAL A 95 -15.02 7.86 3.07
CA VAL A 95 -16.04 8.90 3.26
C VAL A 95 -16.40 9.13 4.73
N LEU A 96 -16.31 8.12 5.61
CA LEU A 96 -16.68 8.29 7.02
C LEU A 96 -15.48 8.60 7.92
N ARG A 97 -14.33 7.96 7.66
CA ARG A 97 -13.15 8.09 8.53
C ARG A 97 -12.11 9.10 8.05
N LEU A 98 -12.14 9.45 6.76
CA LEU A 98 -11.26 10.47 6.17
C LEU A 98 -9.76 10.22 6.45
N PHE A 99 -9.34 8.95 6.41
CA PHE A 99 -7.97 8.56 6.73
C PHE A 99 -6.95 9.03 5.68
N ASN A 100 -5.68 9.11 6.06
CA ASN A 100 -4.60 9.42 5.11
C ASN A 100 -4.27 8.30 4.12
N ASP A 101 -4.67 7.04 4.41
CA ASP A 101 -4.47 5.89 3.52
C ASP A 101 -5.03 6.10 2.11
N PRO A 102 -6.30 6.55 1.92
CA PRO A 102 -6.83 7.02 0.65
C PRO A 102 -5.88 7.86 -0.20
N VAL A 103 -5.29 8.90 0.39
CA VAL A 103 -4.42 9.84 -0.32
C VAL A 103 -3.13 9.16 -0.75
N ALA A 104 -2.48 8.43 0.17
CA ALA A 104 -1.26 7.70 -0.10
C ALA A 104 -1.46 6.67 -1.24
N MET A 105 -2.61 5.99 -1.26
CA MET A 105 -2.91 4.98 -2.27
C MET A 105 -3.28 5.54 -3.63
N ALA A 106 -4.02 6.66 -3.68
CA ALA A 106 -4.27 7.35 -4.93
C ALA A 106 -2.94 7.74 -5.61
N LEU A 107 -2.00 8.31 -4.84
CA LEU A 107 -0.67 8.68 -5.34
C LEU A 107 0.14 7.45 -5.78
N LEU A 108 0.05 6.33 -5.06
CA LEU A 108 0.70 5.08 -5.45
C LEU A 108 0.13 4.50 -6.75
N PHE A 109 -1.19 4.46 -6.91
CA PHE A 109 -1.81 3.97 -8.16
C PHE A 109 -1.54 4.91 -9.33
N LEU A 110 -1.46 6.21 -9.10
CA LEU A 110 -1.00 7.17 -10.11
C LEU A 110 0.45 6.88 -10.52
N SER A 111 1.33 6.64 -9.55
CA SER A 111 2.72 6.21 -9.82
C SER A 111 2.74 4.95 -10.70
N ILE A 112 1.94 3.94 -10.37
CA ILE A 112 1.89 2.69 -11.17
C ILE A 112 1.42 2.96 -12.60
N ASN A 113 0.36 3.75 -12.80
CA ASN A 113 -0.09 4.13 -14.14
C ASN A 113 1.01 4.86 -14.94
N LEU A 114 1.77 5.75 -14.30
CA LEU A 114 2.88 6.46 -14.93
C LEU A 114 4.05 5.52 -15.29
N LEU A 115 4.33 4.53 -14.44
CA LEU A 115 5.34 3.50 -14.71
C LEU A 115 4.92 2.61 -15.89
N LEU A 116 3.65 2.20 -15.95
CA LEU A 116 3.11 1.43 -17.07
C LEU A 116 3.18 2.23 -18.38
N ALA A 117 2.91 3.54 -18.32
CA ALA A 117 3.04 4.47 -19.44
C ALA A 117 4.51 4.86 -19.78
N GLN A 118 5.51 4.16 -19.24
CA GLN A 118 6.94 4.42 -19.45
C GLN A 118 7.43 5.81 -19.01
N ARG A 119 6.68 6.52 -18.16
CA ARG A 119 7.04 7.83 -17.60
C ARG A 119 7.71 7.69 -16.23
N TRP A 120 8.87 7.03 -16.21
CA TRP A 120 9.56 6.58 -14.99
C TRP A 120 9.93 7.69 -14.00
N GLY A 121 10.33 8.88 -14.47
CA GLY A 121 10.67 10.00 -13.58
C GLY A 121 9.47 10.51 -12.77
N TRP A 122 8.35 10.73 -13.47
CA TRP A 122 7.08 11.12 -12.83
C TRP A 122 6.52 10.01 -11.94
N GLY A 123 6.65 8.74 -12.35
CA GLY A 123 6.32 7.60 -11.50
C GLY A 123 7.09 7.62 -10.17
N CYS A 124 8.42 7.81 -10.21
CA CYS A 124 9.25 7.92 -9.01
C CYS A 124 8.89 9.13 -8.14
N CYS A 125 8.56 10.27 -8.77
CA CYS A 125 8.08 11.46 -8.07
C CYS A 125 6.77 11.18 -7.31
N CYS A 126 5.76 10.64 -7.98
CA CYS A 126 4.48 10.27 -7.35
C CYS A 126 4.64 9.17 -6.28
N PHE A 127 5.55 8.22 -6.50
CA PHE A 127 5.88 7.20 -5.50
C PHE A 127 6.46 7.83 -4.23
N SER A 128 7.41 8.76 -4.37
CA SER A 128 7.98 9.47 -3.23
C SER A 128 6.94 10.35 -2.52
N LEU A 129 6.05 11.02 -3.28
CA LEU A 129 4.91 11.73 -2.69
C LEU A 129 4.03 10.80 -1.86
N ALA A 130 3.72 9.60 -2.35
CA ALA A 130 2.94 8.61 -1.59
C ALA A 130 3.65 8.20 -0.28
N VAL A 131 4.96 7.98 -0.32
CA VAL A 131 5.78 7.71 0.88
C VAL A 131 5.74 8.88 1.86
N SER A 132 5.77 10.12 1.36
CA SER A 132 5.71 11.32 2.21
C SER A 132 4.37 11.50 2.95
N VAL A 133 3.30 10.85 2.49
CA VAL A 133 2.00 10.83 3.19
C VAL A 133 1.94 9.69 4.20
N LYS A 134 2.46 8.51 3.85
CA LYS A 134 2.46 7.35 4.73
C LYS A 134 3.66 6.45 4.49
N MET A 135 4.45 6.23 5.54
CA MET A 135 5.67 5.42 5.47
C MET A 135 5.44 3.98 5.00
N ASN A 136 4.24 3.42 5.22
CA ASN A 136 3.91 2.06 4.79
C ASN A 136 4.13 1.85 3.28
N VAL A 137 4.11 2.92 2.47
CA VAL A 137 4.32 2.80 1.02
C VAL A 137 5.76 2.36 0.70
N LEU A 138 6.70 2.54 1.63
CA LEU A 138 8.07 2.00 1.53
C LEU A 138 8.11 0.50 1.31
N LEU A 139 7.08 -0.22 1.74
CA LEU A 139 6.93 -1.66 1.50
C LEU A 139 6.97 -2.00 -0.01
N PHE A 140 6.57 -1.07 -0.88
CA PHE A 140 6.63 -1.22 -2.33
C PHE A 140 7.99 -0.83 -2.95
N ALA A 141 8.89 -0.22 -2.17
CA ALA A 141 10.17 0.30 -2.65
C ALA A 141 11.14 -0.77 -3.18
N PRO A 142 11.31 -1.96 -2.53
CA PRO A 142 12.19 -3.00 -3.05
C PRO A 142 11.81 -3.45 -4.46
N GLY A 143 10.51 -3.58 -4.73
CA GLY A 143 10.07 -3.95 -6.06
C GLY A 143 10.17 -2.81 -7.07
N LEU A 144 10.15 -1.53 -6.65
CA LEU A 144 10.38 -0.40 -7.55
C LEU A 144 11.86 -0.32 -7.91
N LEU A 145 12.74 -0.46 -6.92
CA LEU A 145 14.19 -0.54 -7.11
C LEU A 145 14.53 -1.64 -8.10
N PHE A 146 13.93 -2.82 -7.94
CA PHE A 146 14.13 -3.93 -8.85
C PHE A 146 13.72 -3.58 -10.30
N LEU A 147 12.54 -2.99 -10.50
CA LEU A 147 12.09 -2.54 -11.83
C LEU A 147 13.04 -1.50 -12.45
N LEU A 148 13.57 -0.58 -11.65
CA LEU A 148 14.51 0.43 -12.14
C LEU A 148 15.85 -0.21 -12.55
N LEU A 149 16.34 -1.16 -11.76
CA LEU A 149 17.59 -1.88 -12.05
C LEU A 149 17.45 -2.78 -13.28
N THR A 150 16.33 -3.47 -13.46
CA THR A 150 16.11 -4.33 -14.64
C THR A 150 15.92 -3.51 -15.91
N GLN A 151 15.23 -2.37 -15.84
CA GLN A 151 14.97 -1.52 -17.01
C GLN A 151 16.17 -0.66 -17.42
N PHE A 152 16.92 -0.10 -16.46
CA PHE A 152 17.95 0.92 -16.72
C PHE A 152 19.35 0.56 -16.22
N GLY A 153 19.51 -0.57 -15.53
CA GLY A 153 20.74 -0.89 -14.81
C GLY A 153 21.01 0.09 -13.65
N LEU A 154 22.18 -0.05 -13.02
CA LEU A 154 22.54 0.75 -11.85
C LEU A 154 22.66 2.25 -12.19
N ARG A 155 23.35 2.58 -13.28
CA ARG A 155 23.65 3.98 -13.65
C ARG A 155 22.38 4.77 -13.99
N GLY A 156 21.42 4.15 -14.67
CA GLY A 156 20.14 4.82 -14.99
C GLY A 156 19.13 4.82 -13.84
N ALA A 157 19.25 3.89 -12.88
CA ALA A 157 18.42 3.88 -11.68
C ALA A 157 18.79 5.02 -10.70
N LEU A 158 20.07 5.35 -10.54
CA LEU A 158 20.56 6.40 -9.63
C LEU A 158 19.82 7.74 -9.76
N PRO A 159 19.66 8.37 -10.94
CA PRO A 159 18.94 9.63 -11.04
C PRO A 159 17.46 9.51 -10.66
N LYS A 160 16.83 8.34 -10.88
CA LYS A 160 15.43 8.10 -10.49
C LYS A 160 15.27 7.94 -8.97
N LEU A 161 16.22 7.28 -8.33
CA LEU A 161 16.31 7.23 -6.87
C LEU A 161 16.63 8.61 -6.28
N GLY A 162 17.45 9.40 -6.98
CA GLY A 162 17.74 10.79 -6.64
C GLY A 162 16.47 11.64 -6.58
N ILE A 163 15.57 11.52 -7.56
CA ILE A 163 14.26 12.20 -7.53
C ILE A 163 13.48 11.84 -6.26
N CYS A 164 13.44 10.56 -5.89
CA CYS A 164 12.75 10.14 -4.67
C CYS A 164 13.38 10.78 -3.41
N ALA A 165 14.70 10.74 -3.30
CA ALA A 165 15.43 11.25 -2.14
C ALA A 165 15.31 12.77 -2.01
N VAL A 166 15.53 13.51 -3.10
CA VAL A 166 15.42 14.98 -3.12
C VAL A 166 14.02 15.41 -2.69
N LEU A 167 12.98 14.75 -3.17
CA LEU A 167 11.61 15.08 -2.79
C LEU A 167 11.35 14.89 -1.29
N GLN A 168 11.86 13.82 -0.67
CA GLN A 168 11.73 13.62 0.78
C GLN A 168 12.45 14.71 1.57
N VAL A 169 13.65 15.10 1.14
CA VAL A 169 14.44 16.15 1.80
C VAL A 169 13.75 17.50 1.66
N VAL A 170 13.26 17.84 0.46
CA VAL A 170 12.56 19.12 0.21
C VAL A 170 11.29 19.24 1.06
N LEU A 171 10.46 18.20 1.09
CA LEU A 171 9.24 18.22 1.90
C LEU A 171 9.56 18.23 3.41
N GLY A 172 10.59 17.48 3.83
CA GLY A 172 11.01 17.39 5.22
C GLY A 172 11.83 18.58 5.71
N LEU A 173 12.32 19.45 4.83
CA LEU A 173 13.31 20.48 5.13
C LEU A 173 12.99 21.34 6.37
N PRO A 174 11.79 21.95 6.51
CA PRO A 174 11.53 22.80 7.68
C PRO A 174 11.62 22.03 9.00
N PHE A 175 11.22 20.76 9.00
CA PHE A 175 11.26 19.89 10.18
C PHE A 175 12.67 19.34 10.45
N LEU A 176 13.42 19.08 9.38
CA LEU A 176 14.82 18.63 9.45
C LEU A 176 15.75 19.73 9.98
N LEU A 177 15.44 21.00 9.69
CA LEU A 177 16.20 22.14 10.20
C LEU A 177 15.97 22.36 11.70
N GLU A 178 14.75 22.12 12.18
CA GLU A 178 14.40 22.27 13.59
C GLU A 178 14.90 21.09 14.44
N ASN A 179 14.53 19.86 14.08
CA ASN A 179 14.91 18.66 14.81
C ASN A 179 15.00 17.43 13.89
N PRO A 180 16.18 17.15 13.30
CA PRO A 180 16.31 16.08 12.30
C PRO A 180 16.10 14.68 12.90
N VAL A 181 16.56 14.46 14.13
CA VAL A 181 16.40 13.17 14.82
C VAL A 181 14.94 12.96 15.23
N GLY A 182 14.28 14.02 15.73
CA GLY A 182 12.86 14.01 16.06
C GLY A 182 11.99 13.70 14.83
N TYR A 183 12.26 14.37 13.71
CA TYR A 183 11.56 14.12 12.45
C TYR A 183 11.73 12.67 11.98
N LEU A 184 12.97 12.19 11.84
CA LEU A 184 13.22 10.84 11.30
C LEU A 184 12.67 9.73 12.21
N SER A 185 12.84 9.86 13.53
CA SER A 185 12.36 8.85 14.49
C SER A 185 10.84 8.78 14.58
N ARG A 186 10.14 9.91 14.45
CA ARG A 186 8.66 9.96 14.50
C ARG A 186 8.02 9.60 13.17
N SER A 187 8.50 10.19 12.07
CA SER A 187 7.93 9.96 10.73
C SER A 187 8.18 8.54 10.20
N PHE A 188 9.29 7.92 10.59
CA PHE A 188 9.67 6.55 10.20
C PHE A 188 9.87 5.66 11.43
N ASP A 189 8.86 5.63 12.30
CA ASP A 189 8.86 4.83 13.53
C ASP A 189 8.77 3.31 13.24
N LEU A 190 9.93 2.68 13.08
CA LEU A 190 10.08 1.23 12.92
C LEU A 190 9.93 0.45 14.24
N GLY A 191 9.93 1.16 15.39
CA GLY A 191 9.85 0.56 16.72
C GLY A 191 8.41 0.29 17.18
N ARG A 192 7.41 0.78 16.43
CA ARG A 192 6.00 0.66 16.77
C ARG A 192 5.55 -0.80 16.85
N GLN A 193 5.04 -1.16 18.02
CA GLN A 193 4.40 -2.45 18.23
C GLN A 193 2.90 -2.36 17.98
N PHE A 194 2.35 -3.39 17.35
CA PHE A 194 0.91 -3.51 17.21
C PHE A 194 0.31 -3.97 18.53
N LEU A 195 -0.75 -3.30 18.97
CA LEU A 195 -1.46 -3.72 20.18
C LEU A 195 -2.34 -4.92 19.85
N PHE A 196 -2.34 -5.93 20.72
CA PHE A 196 -3.14 -7.15 20.53
C PHE A 196 -4.64 -6.87 20.36
N ARG A 197 -5.17 -5.83 21.02
CA ARG A 197 -6.58 -5.40 20.84
C ARG A 197 -6.94 -5.00 19.40
N TRP A 198 -5.97 -4.56 18.60
CA TRP A 198 -6.17 -4.10 17.23
C TRP A 198 -5.80 -5.14 16.18
N THR A 199 -5.34 -6.34 16.58
CA THR A 199 -4.96 -7.37 15.62
C THR A 199 -6.20 -8.08 15.09
N VAL A 200 -6.38 -8.03 13.76
CA VAL A 200 -7.44 -8.77 13.06
C VAL A 200 -6.92 -10.13 12.62
N ASN A 201 -5.68 -10.21 12.16
CA ASN A 201 -5.12 -11.42 11.57
C ASN A 201 -4.66 -12.44 12.62
N TRP A 202 -4.17 -11.96 13.76
CA TRP A 202 -3.51 -12.81 14.77
C TRP A 202 -4.36 -12.99 16.02
N ARG A 203 -5.66 -12.73 15.95
CA ARG A 203 -6.55 -12.76 17.13
C ARG A 203 -6.72 -14.17 17.70
N PHE A 204 -6.43 -15.20 16.91
CA PHE A 204 -6.41 -16.59 17.32
C PHE A 204 -5.20 -16.95 18.22
N LEU A 205 -4.14 -16.13 18.23
CA LEU A 205 -2.98 -16.35 19.08
C LEU A 205 -3.24 -15.80 20.50
N PRO A 206 -2.70 -16.44 21.56
CA PRO A 206 -2.64 -15.84 22.88
C PRO A 206 -1.88 -14.50 22.85
N GLU A 207 -2.34 -13.52 23.63
CA GLU A 207 -1.71 -12.19 23.72
C GLU A 207 -0.23 -12.27 24.09
N ALA A 208 0.12 -13.17 25.02
CA ALA A 208 1.49 -13.40 25.45
C ALA A 208 2.42 -13.82 24.29
N LEU A 209 1.91 -14.60 23.34
CA LEU A 209 2.68 -15.03 22.17
C LEU A 209 2.74 -13.93 21.11
N PHE A 210 1.63 -13.19 20.92
CA PHE A 210 1.58 -12.08 19.98
C PHE A 210 2.53 -10.94 20.34
N LEU A 211 2.67 -10.62 21.63
CA LEU A 211 3.58 -9.58 22.12
C LEU A 211 5.05 -10.06 22.22
N HIS A 212 5.31 -11.36 22.01
CA HIS A 212 6.64 -11.91 22.18
C HIS A 212 7.57 -11.45 21.05
N ARG A 213 8.73 -10.87 21.40
CA ARG A 213 9.70 -10.35 20.40
C ARG A 213 10.15 -11.40 19.40
N ALA A 214 10.33 -12.65 19.84
CA ALA A 214 10.71 -13.74 18.93
C ALA A 214 9.64 -14.02 17.86
N PHE A 215 8.36 -13.85 18.17
CA PHE A 215 7.28 -14.02 17.19
C PHE A 215 7.33 -12.95 16.11
N HIS A 216 7.55 -11.68 16.48
CA HIS A 216 7.74 -10.59 15.52
C HIS A 216 8.98 -10.80 14.63
N LEU A 217 10.10 -11.22 15.22
CA LEU A 217 11.32 -11.55 14.46
C LEU A 217 11.12 -12.75 13.54
N ALA A 218 10.42 -13.79 13.98
CA ALA A 218 10.09 -14.95 13.15
C ALA A 218 9.19 -14.56 11.97
N LEU A 219 8.21 -13.68 12.19
CA LEU A 219 7.36 -13.16 11.12
C LEU A 219 8.17 -12.37 10.09
N LEU A 220 9.07 -11.50 10.55
CA LEU A 220 9.97 -10.74 9.68
C LEU A 220 10.91 -11.67 8.91
N ALA A 221 11.54 -12.64 9.59
CA ALA A 221 12.42 -13.62 8.97
C ALA A 221 11.68 -14.47 7.92
N THR A 222 10.49 -14.95 8.24
CA THR A 222 9.64 -15.72 7.30
C THR A 222 9.31 -14.87 6.07
N HIS A 223 8.96 -13.59 6.26
CA HIS A 223 8.70 -12.68 5.17
C HIS A 223 9.94 -12.47 4.29
N LEU A 224 11.11 -12.20 4.87
CA LEU A 224 12.36 -12.01 4.15
C LEU A 224 12.82 -13.28 3.42
N ILE A 225 12.69 -14.44 4.06
CA ILE A 225 12.99 -15.75 3.45
C ILE A 225 12.04 -16.03 2.30
N MET A 226 10.74 -15.79 2.46
CA MET A 226 9.78 -15.92 1.35
C MET A 226 10.13 -14.98 0.20
N LEU A 227 10.47 -13.71 0.48
CA LEU A 227 10.93 -12.77 -0.55
C LEU A 227 12.20 -13.29 -1.25
N LEU A 228 13.18 -13.78 -0.50
CA LEU A 228 14.43 -14.31 -1.04
C LEU A 228 14.20 -15.57 -1.89
N LEU A 229 13.44 -16.55 -1.39
CA LEU A 229 13.06 -17.75 -2.13
C LEU A 229 12.27 -17.40 -3.39
N PHE A 230 11.41 -16.39 -3.33
CA PHE A 230 10.65 -15.92 -4.48
C PHE A 230 11.55 -15.26 -5.53
N VAL A 231 12.54 -14.47 -5.08
CA VAL A 231 13.59 -13.90 -5.94
C VAL A 231 14.44 -14.99 -6.60
N LEU A 232 14.86 -16.00 -5.84
CA LEU A 232 15.79 -17.03 -6.30
C LEU A 232 15.15 -18.14 -7.15
N CYS A 233 13.93 -18.59 -6.79
CA CYS A 233 13.34 -19.80 -7.37
C CYS A 233 12.29 -19.53 -8.46
N LYS A 234 11.70 -18.31 -8.53
CA LYS A 234 10.48 -18.11 -9.32
C LYS A 234 10.30 -16.80 -10.08
N TRP A 235 11.14 -15.79 -9.86
CA TRP A 235 11.20 -14.49 -10.57
C TRP A 235 10.18 -13.41 -10.13
N HIS A 236 10.69 -12.17 -10.02
CA HIS A 236 10.03 -10.84 -10.10
C HIS A 236 8.65 -10.62 -9.43
N SER A 237 8.65 -10.04 -8.21
CA SER A 237 7.57 -9.24 -7.53
C SER A 237 6.25 -9.95 -7.13
N ARG A 238 5.57 -9.74 -5.98
CA ARG A 238 5.68 -9.03 -4.67
C ARG A 238 4.61 -9.64 -3.73
N SER A 239 4.75 -9.54 -2.40
CA SER A 239 3.62 -9.59 -1.44
C SER A 239 3.96 -8.78 -0.17
N LEU A 240 2.97 -8.20 0.54
CA LEU A 240 3.16 -7.53 1.85
C LEU A 240 1.88 -7.35 2.71
N HIS A 241 2.16 -7.35 4.03
CA HIS A 241 1.53 -6.96 5.32
C HIS A 241 0.06 -6.50 5.51
N TYR A 242 -0.34 -6.12 6.75
CA TYR A 242 -1.73 -6.16 7.28
C TYR A 242 -2.42 -4.82 7.65
N GLN A 243 -1.86 -3.65 7.31
CA GLN A 243 -2.62 -2.37 7.28
C GLN A 243 -3.33 -2.16 5.93
N PHE A 244 -3.68 -3.27 5.28
CA PHE A 244 -3.66 -3.39 3.83
C PHE A 244 -5.03 -3.33 3.17
N TYR A 245 -6.17 -3.17 3.85
CA TYR A 245 -7.43 -3.48 3.16
C TYR A 245 -7.69 -2.60 1.92
N VAL A 246 -7.49 -1.28 2.01
CA VAL A 246 -7.59 -0.39 0.85
C VAL A 246 -6.51 -0.71 -0.22
N TRP A 247 -5.38 -1.28 0.18
CA TRP A 247 -4.24 -1.58 -0.70
C TRP A 247 -4.39 -2.94 -1.40
N TYR A 248 -4.95 -3.87 -0.65
CA TYR A 248 -5.17 -5.26 -0.93
C TYR A 248 -6.43 -5.44 -1.78
N PHE A 249 -7.53 -4.80 -1.38
CA PHE A 249 -8.81 -4.92 -2.07
C PHE A 249 -8.68 -4.54 -3.55
N HIS A 250 -7.94 -3.48 -3.84
CA HIS A 250 -7.69 -3.02 -5.20
C HIS A 250 -6.62 -3.81 -5.97
N THR A 251 -5.93 -4.76 -5.35
CA THR A 251 -4.94 -5.64 -6.01
C THR A 251 -5.40 -7.09 -6.08
N LEU A 252 -6.36 -7.48 -5.23
CA LEU A 252 -6.90 -8.82 -5.09
C LEU A 252 -7.45 -9.42 -6.40
N PRO A 253 -8.30 -8.72 -7.18
CA PRO A 253 -8.77 -9.27 -8.44
C PRO A 253 -7.65 -9.45 -9.45
N TYR A 254 -6.68 -8.54 -9.49
CA TYR A 254 -5.50 -8.71 -10.33
C TYR A 254 -4.72 -9.96 -9.93
N LEU A 255 -4.43 -10.18 -8.65
CA LEU A 255 -3.72 -11.37 -8.17
C LEU A 255 -4.46 -12.67 -8.50
N LEU A 256 -5.78 -12.70 -8.31
CA LEU A 256 -6.61 -13.87 -8.59
C LEU A 256 -6.74 -14.20 -10.09
N TRP A 257 -6.68 -13.18 -10.96
CA TRP A 257 -6.81 -13.36 -12.41
C TRP A 257 -5.49 -13.28 -13.19
N ALA A 258 -4.37 -12.95 -12.55
CA ALA A 258 -3.05 -12.88 -13.19
C ALA A 258 -2.56 -14.25 -13.71
N THR A 259 -3.03 -15.36 -13.14
CA THR A 259 -2.67 -16.73 -13.59
C THR A 259 -3.75 -17.36 -14.48
N PRO A 260 -3.36 -18.02 -15.60
CA PRO A 260 -4.26 -18.79 -16.46
C PRO A 260 -5.22 -19.71 -15.70
N ALA A 261 -6.50 -19.66 -16.07
CA ALA A 261 -7.62 -20.30 -15.40
C ALA A 261 -7.69 -21.82 -15.63
N ARG A 262 -6.66 -22.58 -15.24
CA ARG A 262 -6.67 -24.05 -15.39
C ARG A 262 -7.15 -24.82 -14.16
N ARG A 263 -7.30 -24.20 -12.98
CA ARG A 263 -7.70 -24.93 -11.75
C ARG A 263 -8.73 -24.23 -10.84
N LEU A 264 -8.84 -22.90 -10.87
CA LEU A 264 -9.79 -22.16 -10.05
C LEU A 264 -10.89 -21.57 -10.95
N THR A 265 -12.13 -22.04 -10.81
CA THR A 265 -13.28 -21.47 -11.53
C THR A 265 -13.54 -20.03 -11.09
N HIS A 266 -14.15 -19.21 -11.96
CA HIS A 266 -14.48 -17.82 -11.63
C HIS A 266 -15.33 -17.71 -10.35
N LEU A 267 -16.21 -18.69 -10.10
CA LEU A 267 -17.01 -18.79 -8.87
C LEU A 267 -16.14 -18.92 -7.62
N LEU A 268 -15.09 -19.74 -7.66
CA LEU A 268 -14.20 -19.94 -6.52
C LEU A 268 -13.31 -18.70 -6.27
N ARG A 269 -12.94 -17.96 -7.32
CA ARG A 269 -12.26 -16.65 -7.17
C ARG A 269 -13.15 -15.61 -6.52
N LEU A 270 -14.42 -15.53 -6.95
CA LEU A 270 -15.42 -14.66 -6.33
C LEU A 270 -15.72 -15.07 -4.89
N LEU A 271 -15.76 -16.37 -4.60
CA LEU A 271 -15.89 -16.90 -3.24
C LEU A 271 -14.71 -16.48 -2.36
N VAL A 272 -13.48 -16.56 -2.86
CA VAL A 272 -12.28 -16.07 -2.14
C VAL A 272 -12.39 -14.56 -1.87
N LEU A 273 -12.82 -13.75 -2.85
CA LEU A 273 -13.06 -12.32 -2.64
C LEU A 273 -14.13 -12.06 -1.57
N GLY A 274 -15.25 -12.79 -1.64
CA GLY A 274 -16.35 -12.67 -0.69
C GLY A 274 -15.97 -13.11 0.73
N LEU A 275 -15.21 -14.21 0.87
CA LEU A 275 -14.71 -14.68 2.17
C LEU A 275 -13.70 -13.70 2.78
N ILE A 276 -12.86 -13.07 1.96
CA ILE A 276 -11.95 -12.01 2.43
C ILE A 276 -12.76 -10.81 2.92
N GLU A 277 -13.70 -10.29 2.13
CA GLU A 277 -14.56 -9.16 2.55
C GLU A 277 -15.36 -9.50 3.81
N LEU A 278 -15.93 -10.71 3.92
CA LEU A 278 -16.65 -11.19 5.10
C LEU A 278 -15.75 -11.27 6.34
N SER A 279 -14.54 -11.82 6.18
CA SER A 279 -13.57 -11.94 7.27
C SER A 279 -13.16 -10.56 7.80
N TRP A 280 -12.99 -9.60 6.89
CA TRP A 280 -12.74 -8.23 7.29
C TRP A 280 -13.96 -7.64 7.99
N ASN A 281 -15.18 -7.74 7.43
CA ASN A 281 -16.39 -7.13 8.00
C ASN A 281 -16.89 -7.72 9.32
N THR A 282 -16.37 -8.86 9.77
CA THR A 282 -16.70 -9.43 11.08
C THR A 282 -16.02 -8.66 12.21
N TYR A 283 -16.78 -7.97 13.05
CA TYR A 283 -16.27 -7.25 14.24
C TYR A 283 -17.09 -7.58 15.50
N PRO A 284 -16.45 -7.98 16.63
CA PRO A 284 -15.02 -8.29 16.80
C PRO A 284 -14.61 -9.52 15.97
N SER A 285 -13.35 -9.56 15.51
CA SER A 285 -12.83 -10.67 14.71
C SER A 285 -12.82 -11.98 15.52
N THR A 286 -13.31 -13.06 14.93
CA THR A 286 -13.35 -14.41 15.53
C THR A 286 -12.22 -15.30 14.99
N SER A 287 -11.88 -16.38 15.71
CA SER A 287 -10.88 -17.37 15.24
C SER A 287 -11.24 -17.94 13.86
N CYS A 288 -12.55 -18.13 13.59
CA CYS A 288 -13.05 -18.57 12.29
C CYS A 288 -12.75 -17.54 11.19
N SER A 289 -13.05 -16.26 11.41
CA SER A 289 -12.73 -15.19 10.44
C SER A 289 -11.24 -15.05 10.17
N SER A 290 -10.39 -15.22 11.19
CA SER A 290 -8.93 -15.18 11.05
C SER A 290 -8.40 -16.38 10.26
N ALA A 291 -8.88 -17.60 10.56
CA ALA A 291 -8.49 -18.81 9.86
C ALA A 291 -8.94 -18.79 8.40
N ALA A 292 -10.19 -18.37 8.13
CA ALA A 292 -10.73 -18.20 6.78
C ALA A 292 -9.87 -17.24 5.95
N LEU A 293 -9.43 -16.12 6.56
CA LEU A 293 -8.53 -15.18 5.92
C LEU A 293 -7.19 -15.84 5.56
N HIS A 294 -6.56 -16.58 6.47
CA HIS A 294 -5.28 -17.26 6.20
C HIS A 294 -5.41 -18.33 5.10
N VAL A 295 -6.49 -19.11 5.11
CA VAL A 295 -6.79 -20.10 4.06
C VAL A 295 -6.94 -19.42 2.70
N CYS A 296 -7.69 -18.31 2.63
CA CYS A 296 -7.85 -17.54 1.40
C CYS A 296 -6.49 -17.03 0.85
N HIS A 297 -5.62 -16.51 1.72
CA HIS A 297 -4.28 -16.07 1.32
C HIS A 297 -3.38 -17.23 0.90
N ALA A 298 -3.45 -18.36 1.59
CA ALA A 298 -2.72 -19.57 1.21
C ALA A 298 -3.15 -20.07 -0.18
N VAL A 299 -4.45 -20.03 -0.48
CA VAL A 299 -4.98 -20.35 -1.82
C VAL A 299 -4.45 -19.39 -2.88
N ILE A 300 -4.46 -18.08 -2.62
CA ILE A 300 -3.91 -17.06 -3.54
C ILE A 300 -2.42 -17.30 -3.79
N LEU A 301 -1.63 -17.49 -2.74
CA LEU A 301 -0.19 -17.73 -2.84
C LEU A 301 0.12 -19.04 -3.56
N LEU A 302 -0.61 -20.12 -3.24
CA LEU A 302 -0.46 -21.41 -3.91
C LEU A 302 -0.83 -21.31 -5.39
N GLN A 303 -1.88 -20.57 -5.74
CA GLN A 303 -2.27 -20.32 -7.13
C GLN A 303 -1.18 -19.56 -7.89
N LEU A 304 -0.64 -18.49 -7.31
CA LEU A 304 0.48 -17.74 -7.89
C LEU A 304 1.73 -18.62 -8.01
N TRP A 305 1.98 -19.50 -7.04
CA TRP A 305 3.08 -20.45 -7.07
C TRP A 305 2.87 -21.56 -8.12
N LEU A 306 1.66 -21.99 -8.40
CA LEU A 306 1.42 -23.05 -9.39
C LEU A 306 1.13 -22.48 -10.79
N GLY A 307 1.05 -21.15 -10.92
CA GLY A 307 0.79 -20.44 -12.17
C GLY A 307 1.95 -20.55 -13.19
N PRO A 308 1.64 -20.66 -14.50
CA PRO A 308 2.62 -20.49 -15.57
C PRO A 308 3.37 -19.16 -15.46
N GLN A 309 4.67 -19.18 -15.75
CA GLN A 309 5.50 -17.99 -15.82
C GLN A 309 4.93 -16.99 -16.85
N PRO A 310 4.79 -15.69 -16.52
CA PRO A 310 4.21 -14.70 -17.42
C PRO A 310 5.14 -14.27 -18.56
N PHE A 311 6.43 -14.62 -18.53
CA PHE A 311 7.38 -14.27 -19.57
C PHE A 311 7.66 -15.46 -20.50
N PRO A 312 7.59 -15.30 -21.83
CA PRO A 312 8.16 -16.28 -22.74
C PRO A 312 9.66 -16.41 -22.43
N LYS A 313 10.15 -17.66 -22.37
CA LYS A 313 11.59 -17.94 -22.40
C LYS A 313 12.18 -17.16 -23.59
N SER A 314 13.30 -16.48 -23.32
CA SER A 314 14.06 -15.66 -24.25
C SER A 314 13.92 -16.07 -25.73
N ILE A 315 13.72 -15.06 -26.59
CA ILE A 315 13.96 -15.18 -28.03
C ILE A 315 15.40 -15.68 -28.17
N GLN A 316 15.58 -16.96 -28.51
CA GLN A 316 16.84 -17.45 -29.05
C GLN A 316 17.15 -16.56 -30.25
N HIS A 317 18.24 -15.80 -30.17
CA HIS A 317 18.85 -15.24 -31.37
C HIS A 317 19.10 -16.41 -32.31
N SER A 318 18.25 -16.54 -33.33
CA SER A 318 18.51 -17.40 -34.48
C SER A 318 19.83 -16.93 -35.07
N LYS A 319 20.88 -17.74 -34.86
CA LYS A 319 22.07 -17.68 -35.70
C LYS A 319 21.59 -17.93 -37.12
N LYS A 320 21.42 -16.85 -37.90
CA LYS A 320 21.37 -17.00 -39.36
C LYS A 320 22.78 -17.38 -39.80
N ALA A 321 22.95 -18.67 -40.08
CA ALA A 321 23.82 -19.11 -41.13
C ALA A 321 23.23 -18.59 -42.45
N HIS A 322 23.99 -17.75 -43.15
CA HIS A 322 24.35 -17.89 -44.56
C HIS A 322 25.26 -16.73 -44.95
#